data_AF-A0A7Y1UJQ6-F1
#
_entry.id   AF-A0A7Y1UJQ6-F1
#
_cell.length_a   1.000
_cell.length_b   1.000
_cell.length_c   1.000
_cell.angle_alpha   90.00
_cell.angle_beta   90.00
_cell.angle_gamma   90.00
#
_symmetry.space_group_name_H-M   'P 1'
#
loop_
_entity.id
_entity.type
_entity.pdbx_description
1 polymer ?
#
loop_
_entity_poly.entity_id
_entity_poly.type
_entity_poly.pdbx_seq_one_letter_code
_entity_poly.pdbx_strand_id
1 'polypeptide(L)'
;MKVFVFKPTNEHIGNFKIDTFDDLESAFRTFTETRDVAPFDYLECSGRNWTVMKREGGLKLAEGRHRETTRRTLPESPKVGAQSSPQSTSRYPALQTLSLIYRIFAYVSGAIALMIAIFGIATIEGGGGTLIIWGILGGIVGVVTNLAIAEGIKVFLAIEENTRNTSLSISHQNNRDRP
;
A
#
# COMPACT_ATOMS: atom_id res chain seq x y z
N MET A 1 -25.93 1.73 17.01
CA MET A 1 -24.46 1.64 16.83
C MET A 1 -23.79 2.81 17.56
N LYS A 2 -22.56 2.62 18.06
CA LYS A 2 -21.81 3.67 18.79
C LYS A 2 -20.68 4.19 17.90
N VAL A 3 -20.62 5.51 17.73
CA VAL A 3 -19.60 6.21 16.94
C VAL A 3 -18.63 6.88 17.89
N PHE A 4 -17.35 6.64 17.70
CA PHE A 4 -16.28 7.26 18.48
C PHE A 4 -15.59 8.33 17.65
N VAL A 5 -15.22 9.44 18.26
CA VAL A 5 -14.57 10.59 17.61
C VAL A 5 -13.20 10.80 18.23
N PHE A 6 -12.18 10.94 17.38
CA PHE A 6 -10.78 11.02 17.77
C PHE A 6 -10.08 12.17 17.04
N LYS A 7 -9.07 12.74 17.70
CA LYS A 7 -8.09 13.61 17.04
C LYS A 7 -7.17 12.79 16.13
N PRO A 8 -6.46 13.41 15.17
CA PRO A 8 -5.43 12.75 14.38
C PRO A 8 -4.35 12.02 15.20
N THR A 9 -4.12 12.48 16.44
CA THR A 9 -3.19 11.89 17.41
C THR A 9 -3.73 10.64 18.12
N ASN A 10 -4.93 10.17 17.76
CA ASN A 10 -5.69 9.10 18.44
C ASN A 10 -6.16 9.46 19.86
N GLU A 11 -6.18 10.74 20.22
CA GLU A 11 -6.81 11.21 21.45
C GLU A 11 -8.34 11.14 21.32
N HIS A 12 -9.03 10.50 22.27
CA HIS A 12 -10.48 10.34 22.25
C HIS A 12 -11.20 11.65 22.66
N ILE A 13 -12.02 12.18 21.76
CA ILE A 13 -12.78 13.43 21.96
C ILE A 13 -14.14 13.13 22.61
N GLY A 14 -14.79 12.07 22.15
CA GLY A 14 -16.14 11.72 22.59
C GLY A 14 -16.79 10.64 21.73
N ASN A 15 -18.06 10.37 22.02
CA ASN A 15 -18.84 9.39 21.27
C ASN A 15 -20.32 9.77 21.27
N PHE A 16 -21.05 9.28 20.27
CA PHE A 16 -22.50 9.40 20.15
C PHE A 16 -23.10 8.11 19.59
N LYS A 17 -24.43 7.98 19.64
CA LYS A 17 -25.15 6.82 19.13
C LYS A 17 -25.90 7.18 17.85
N ILE A 18 -25.93 6.23 16.92
CA ILE A 18 -26.71 6.29 15.68
C ILE A 18 -27.48 4.99 15.54
N ASP A 19 -28.67 5.02 14.94
CA ASP A 19 -29.44 3.80 14.69
C ASP A 19 -29.05 3.18 13.35
N THR A 20 -28.87 4.01 12.32
CA THR A 20 -28.38 3.61 10.99
C THR A 20 -27.19 4.46 10.54
N PHE A 21 -26.47 4.04 9.49
CA PHE A 21 -25.40 4.86 8.91
C PHE A 21 -25.92 6.10 8.17
N ASP A 22 -27.19 6.11 7.76
CA ASP A 22 -27.82 7.26 7.11
C ASP A 22 -27.99 8.43 8.10
N ASP A 23 -28.09 8.13 9.40
CA ASP A 23 -28.17 9.11 10.49
C ASP A 23 -26.80 9.69 10.91
N LEU A 24 -25.70 9.24 10.29
CA LEU A 24 -24.35 9.59 10.73
C LEU A 24 -24.09 11.10 10.62
N GLU A 25 -24.45 11.72 9.49
CA GLU A 25 -24.15 13.15 9.26
C GLU A 25 -25.02 14.05 10.15
N SER A 26 -26.28 13.70 10.37
CA SER A 26 -27.19 14.45 11.25
C SER A 26 -26.75 14.36 12.72
N ALA A 27 -26.44 13.15 13.20
CA ALA A 27 -25.95 12.95 14.56
C ALA A 27 -24.58 13.61 14.80
N PHE A 28 -23.70 13.58 13.80
CA PHE A 28 -22.42 14.29 13.85
C PHE A 28 -22.61 15.81 13.97
N ARG A 29 -23.55 16.41 13.23
CA ARG A 29 -23.82 17.86 13.35
C ARG A 29 -24.23 18.25 14.77
N THR A 30 -25.16 17.52 15.38
CA THR A 30 -25.55 17.76 16.78
C THR A 30 -24.38 17.57 17.74
N PHE A 31 -23.50 16.60 17.49
CA PHE A 31 -22.29 16.42 18.29
C PHE A 31 -21.36 17.64 18.22
N THR A 32 -21.16 18.22 17.04
CA THR A 32 -20.30 19.41 16.84
C THR A 32 -20.84 20.70 17.48
N GLU A 33 -22.11 20.77 17.85
CA GLU A 33 -22.67 21.93 18.56
C GLU A 33 -22.22 22.00 20.02
N THR A 34 -21.84 20.85 20.59
CA THR A 34 -21.49 20.72 22.02
C THR A 34 -20.01 20.41 22.27
N ARG A 35 -19.27 20.08 21.21
CA ARG A 35 -17.87 19.64 21.27
C ARG A 35 -17.06 20.36 20.20
N ASP A 36 -15.86 20.79 20.57
CA ASP A 36 -14.91 21.35 19.62
C ASP A 36 -14.32 20.21 18.77
N VAL A 37 -14.70 20.18 17.50
CA VAL A 37 -14.25 19.20 16.50
C VAL A 37 -13.53 19.95 15.40
N ALA A 38 -12.29 19.58 15.15
CA ALA A 38 -11.45 20.20 14.16
C ALA A 38 -11.51 19.45 12.82
N PRO A 39 -11.17 20.13 11.70
CA PRO A 39 -10.85 19.42 10.47
C PRO A 39 -9.77 18.36 10.71
N PHE A 40 -9.90 17.22 10.03
CA PHE A 40 -9.07 16.03 10.12
C PHE A 40 -9.21 15.17 11.38
N ASP A 41 -10.07 15.54 12.32
CA ASP A 41 -10.59 14.58 13.30
C ASP A 41 -11.28 13.42 12.57
N TYR A 42 -11.28 12.23 13.17
CA TYR A 42 -11.86 11.05 12.54
C TYR A 42 -12.85 10.34 13.43
N LEU A 43 -13.83 9.73 12.79
CA LEU A 43 -14.90 8.95 13.41
C LEU A 43 -14.66 7.48 13.10
N GLU A 44 -14.91 6.62 14.07
CA GLU A 44 -14.86 5.17 13.93
C GLU A 44 -16.16 4.55 14.42
N CYS A 45 -16.78 3.71 13.61
CA CYS A 45 -17.98 2.96 13.95
C CYS A 45 -18.01 1.62 13.23
N SER A 46 -18.09 0.52 13.98
CA SER A 46 -18.22 -0.85 13.43
C SER A 46 -17.17 -1.20 12.36
N GLY A 47 -15.91 -0.78 12.56
CA GLY A 47 -14.80 -1.03 11.64
C GLY A 47 -14.75 -0.12 10.41
N ARG A 48 -15.68 0.84 10.29
CA ARG A 48 -15.66 1.89 9.26
C ARG A 48 -15.17 3.20 9.85
N ASN A 49 -14.45 3.97 9.02
CA ASN A 49 -13.81 5.21 9.41
C ASN A 49 -14.25 6.35 8.51
N TRP A 50 -14.41 7.53 9.09
CA TRP A 50 -14.66 8.79 8.36
C TRP A 50 -13.75 9.88 8.88
N THR A 51 -13.37 10.82 8.04
CA THR A 51 -12.62 12.01 8.44
C THR A 51 -13.45 13.26 8.26
N VAL A 52 -13.38 14.15 9.26
CA VAL A 52 -13.99 15.46 9.25
C VAL A 52 -13.22 16.36 8.29
N MET A 53 -13.90 16.93 7.31
CA MET A 53 -13.33 17.81 6.30
C MET A 53 -14.06 19.15 6.32
N LYS A 54 -13.33 20.26 6.22
CA LYS A 54 -13.92 21.57 6.00
C LYS A 54 -14.27 21.72 4.52
N ARG A 55 -15.57 21.87 4.20
CA ARG A 55 -16.06 22.19 2.85
C ARG A 55 -16.91 23.46 2.89
N GLU A 56 -17.23 24.01 1.72
CA GLU A 56 -18.20 25.12 1.61
C GLU A 56 -19.53 24.68 2.24
N GLY A 57 -19.93 25.36 3.32
CA GLY A 57 -21.12 25.01 4.13
C GLY A 57 -20.85 24.29 5.47
N GLY A 58 -19.59 24.14 5.90
CA GLY A 58 -19.24 23.67 7.26
C GLY A 58 -18.39 22.39 7.30
N LEU A 59 -18.40 21.72 8.45
CA LEU A 59 -17.75 20.42 8.62
C LEU A 59 -18.59 19.33 7.95
N LYS A 60 -17.97 18.51 7.11
CA LYS A 60 -18.57 17.34 6.46
C LYS A 60 -17.73 16.10 6.67
N LEU A 61 -18.34 14.93 6.57
CA LEU A 61 -17.65 13.65 6.70
C LEU A 61 -17.22 13.14 5.33
N ALA A 62 -15.96 12.72 5.21
CA ALA A 62 -15.44 11.99 4.08
C ALA A 62 -15.15 10.55 4.51
N GLU A 63 -15.55 9.58 3.70
CA GLU A 63 -15.29 8.16 3.99
C GLU A 63 -13.79 7.84 3.91
N GLY A 64 -13.30 7.03 4.84
CA GLY A 64 -11.90 6.68 4.99
C GLY A 64 -11.12 7.60 5.93
N ARG A 65 -9.85 7.26 6.17
CA ARG A 65 -8.93 8.05 7.01
C ARG A 65 -8.12 8.99 6.12
N HIS A 66 -8.49 10.27 6.11
CA HIS A 66 -7.78 11.32 5.38
C HIS A 66 -6.82 12.04 6.32
N ARG A 67 -5.57 12.22 5.89
CA ARG A 67 -4.57 12.98 6.65
C ARG A 67 -4.55 14.40 6.13
N GLU A 68 -4.33 15.37 7.01
CA GLU A 68 -4.03 16.74 6.59
C GLU A 68 -2.73 16.75 5.78
N THR A 69 -2.83 16.63 4.46
CA THR A 69 -1.76 17.06 3.58
C THR A 69 -1.72 18.57 3.69
N THR A 70 -0.72 19.11 4.38
CA THR A 70 -0.43 20.54 4.48
C THR A 70 -0.37 21.16 3.08
N ARG A 71 -1.52 21.59 2.56
CA ARG A 71 -1.63 22.28 1.28
C ARG A 71 -1.40 23.76 1.58
N ARG A 72 -0.13 24.14 1.77
CA ARG A 72 0.28 25.53 1.55
C ARG A 72 -0.12 25.86 0.12
N THR A 73 -0.95 26.88 -0.02
CA THR A 73 -1.33 27.58 -1.25
C THR A 73 -0.23 27.52 -2.33
N LEU A 74 -0.37 26.59 -3.27
CA LEU A 74 0.14 26.72 -4.62
C LEU A 74 -1.05 27.12 -5.51
N PRO A 75 -0.85 28.03 -6.47
CA PRO A 75 -1.93 28.54 -7.31
C PRO A 75 -2.61 27.39 -8.06
N GLU A 76 -3.93 27.51 -8.17
CA GLU A 76 -4.82 26.60 -8.88
C GLU A 76 -4.28 26.33 -10.29
N SER A 77 -3.99 25.06 -10.58
CA SER A 77 -3.60 24.57 -11.90
C SER A 77 -4.52 23.40 -12.25
N PRO A 78 -4.99 23.30 -13.50
CA PRO A 78 -6.31 22.78 -13.83
C PRO A 78 -6.44 21.25 -13.75
N LYS A 79 -7.70 20.84 -13.66
CA LYS A 79 -8.26 19.49 -13.50
C LYS A 79 -7.64 18.40 -14.40
N VAL A 80 -7.44 17.24 -13.74
CA VAL A 80 -7.53 15.85 -14.24
C VAL A 80 -6.38 15.33 -15.12
N GLY A 81 -5.67 14.35 -14.57
CA GLY A 81 -4.82 13.42 -15.33
C GLY A 81 -3.87 12.65 -14.43
N ALA A 82 -4.19 11.38 -14.19
CA ALA A 82 -3.33 10.29 -13.71
C ALA A 82 -2.44 10.53 -12.47
N GLN A 83 -2.68 9.71 -11.44
CA GLN A 83 -1.72 9.44 -10.37
C GLN A 83 -0.35 9.04 -10.97
N SER A 84 0.58 9.98 -11.04
CA SER A 84 2.00 9.66 -11.00
C SER A 84 2.43 9.87 -9.55
N SER A 85 2.52 8.77 -8.79
CA SER A 85 3.38 8.71 -7.61
C SER A 85 4.72 9.38 -7.96
N PRO A 86 5.30 10.22 -7.09
CA PRO A 86 6.61 10.78 -7.38
C PRO A 86 7.54 9.59 -7.63
N GLN A 87 8.07 9.49 -8.85
CA GLN A 87 9.17 8.58 -9.15
C GLN A 87 10.34 9.05 -8.30
N SER A 88 10.38 8.56 -7.06
CA SER A 88 11.57 8.50 -6.24
C SER A 88 12.51 7.61 -7.05
N THR A 89 13.53 8.23 -7.64
CA THR A 89 14.58 7.52 -8.33
C THR A 89 15.19 6.57 -7.29
N SER A 90 14.93 5.27 -7.44
CA SER A 90 15.45 4.27 -6.51
C SER A 90 16.96 4.45 -6.41
N ARG A 91 17.46 4.64 -5.19
CA ARG A 91 18.89 4.83 -4.89
C ARG A 91 19.73 3.62 -5.31
N TYR A 92 19.08 2.48 -5.54
CA TYR A 92 19.70 1.21 -5.92
C TYR A 92 19.13 0.69 -7.24
N PRO A 93 19.38 1.38 -8.37
CA PRO A 93 18.86 0.95 -9.67
C PRO A 93 19.42 -0.41 -10.09
N ALA A 94 20.66 -0.72 -9.71
CA ALA A 94 21.29 -2.01 -10.00
C ALA A 94 20.56 -3.20 -9.35
N LEU A 95 20.09 -3.05 -8.11
CA LEU A 95 19.33 -4.10 -7.42
C LEU A 95 17.96 -4.32 -8.07
N GLN A 96 17.33 -3.25 -8.57
CA GLN A 96 16.09 -3.36 -9.33
C GLN A 96 16.29 -4.13 -10.64
N THR A 97 17.37 -3.83 -11.37
CA THR A 97 17.76 -4.59 -12.56
C THR A 97 18.03 -6.06 -12.22
N LEU A 98 18.70 -6.33 -11.09
CA LEU A 98 18.98 -7.69 -10.65
C LEU A 98 17.70 -8.48 -10.36
N SER A 99 16.72 -7.87 -9.70
CA SER A 99 15.39 -8.48 -9.49
C SER A 99 14.71 -8.84 -10.81
N LEU A 100 14.79 -7.96 -11.82
CA LEU A 100 14.25 -8.24 -13.15
C LEU A 100 14.97 -9.41 -13.83
N ILE A 101 16.30 -9.47 -13.75
CA ILE A 101 17.11 -10.55 -14.31
C ILE A 101 16.72 -11.90 -13.71
N TYR A 102 16.62 -12.00 -12.38
CA TYR A 102 16.19 -13.23 -11.71
C TYR A 102 14.77 -13.66 -12.12
N ARG A 103 13.87 -12.69 -12.32
CA ARG A 103 12.52 -12.98 -12.82
C ARG A 103 12.54 -13.54 -14.25
N ILE A 104 13.40 -13.01 -15.12
CA ILE A 104 13.59 -13.55 -16.47
C ILE A 104 14.15 -14.99 -16.39
N PHE A 105 15.15 -15.24 -15.55
CA PHE A 105 15.68 -16.59 -15.34
C PHE A 105 14.63 -17.56 -14.79
N ALA A 106 13.70 -17.11 -13.95
CA ALA A 106 12.57 -17.92 -13.51
C ALA A 106 11.71 -18.37 -14.71
N TYR A 107 11.39 -17.47 -15.64
CA TYR A 107 10.63 -17.85 -16.83
C TYR A 107 11.41 -18.75 -17.79
N VAL A 108 12.70 -18.48 -18.00
CA VAL A 108 13.57 -19.32 -18.85
C VAL A 108 13.70 -20.73 -18.26
N SER A 109 13.94 -20.85 -16.96
CA SER A 109 14.02 -22.17 -16.30
C SER A 109 12.69 -22.93 -16.36
N GLY A 110 11.56 -22.24 -16.20
CA GLY A 110 10.24 -22.84 -16.40
C GLY A 110 10.01 -23.33 -17.83
N ALA A 111 10.43 -22.56 -18.82
CA ALA A 111 10.34 -22.96 -20.24
C ALA A 111 11.23 -24.17 -20.55
N ILE A 112 12.46 -24.20 -20.01
CA ILE A 112 13.37 -25.34 -20.14
C ILE A 112 12.77 -26.60 -19.50
N ALA A 113 12.21 -26.47 -18.29
CA ALA A 113 11.55 -27.59 -17.61
C ALA A 113 10.38 -28.14 -18.42
N LEU A 114 9.59 -27.27 -19.03
CA LEU A 114 8.49 -27.66 -19.91
C LEU A 114 9.00 -28.43 -21.15
N MET A 115 10.07 -27.94 -21.78
CA MET A 115 10.70 -28.62 -22.92
C MET A 115 11.22 -30.02 -22.55
N ILE A 116 11.87 -30.14 -21.39
CA ILE A 116 12.35 -31.43 -20.86
C ILE A 116 11.17 -32.37 -20.63
N ALA A 117 10.06 -31.88 -20.06
CA ALA A 117 8.87 -32.70 -19.83
C ALA A 117 8.27 -33.21 -21.14
N ILE A 118 8.13 -32.36 -22.16
CA ILE A 118 7.61 -32.75 -23.48
C ILE A 118 8.52 -33.81 -24.13
N PHE A 119 9.84 -33.59 -24.10
CA PHE A 119 10.81 -34.52 -24.65
C PHE A 119 10.84 -35.86 -23.89
N GLY A 120 10.70 -35.81 -22.57
CA GLY A 120 10.61 -36.99 -21.71
C GLY A 120 9.38 -37.85 -22.02
N ILE A 121 8.23 -37.23 -22.36
CA ILE A 121 7.03 -37.95 -22.79
C ILE A 121 7.29 -38.66 -24.13
N ALA A 122 7.93 -37.99 -25.08
CA ALA A 122 8.25 -38.56 -26.38
C ALA A 122 9.23 -39.76 -26.31
N THR A 123 9.96 -39.91 -25.21
CA THR A 123 11.01 -40.93 -25.02
C THR A 123 10.69 -41.90 -23.87
N ILE A 124 9.42 -42.04 -23.50
CA ILE A 124 9.00 -42.73 -22.28
C ILE A 124 9.44 -44.20 -22.23
N GLU A 125 9.38 -44.92 -23.35
CA GLU A 125 9.80 -46.33 -23.46
C GLU A 125 11.31 -46.52 -23.28
N GLY A 126 12.11 -45.47 -23.52
CA GLY A 126 13.57 -45.46 -23.39
C GLY A 126 14.11 -44.91 -22.07
N GLY A 127 13.27 -44.79 -21.04
CA GLY A 127 13.66 -44.19 -19.75
C GLY A 127 13.31 -42.71 -19.61
N GLY A 128 12.51 -42.14 -20.52
CA GLY A 128 12.02 -40.76 -20.45
C GLY A 128 11.25 -40.42 -19.17
N GLY A 129 10.68 -41.42 -18.48
CA GLY A 129 10.03 -41.23 -17.17
C GLY A 129 10.95 -40.59 -16.13
N THR A 130 12.23 -40.99 -16.08
CA THR A 130 13.21 -40.42 -15.15
C THR A 130 13.53 -38.95 -15.49
N LEU A 131 13.59 -38.62 -16.79
CA LEU A 131 13.78 -37.25 -17.26
C LEU A 131 12.61 -36.34 -16.87
N ILE A 132 11.37 -36.83 -16.94
CA ILE A 132 10.19 -36.08 -16.54
C ILE A 132 10.26 -35.76 -15.04
N ILE A 133 10.52 -36.75 -14.19
CA ILE A 133 10.54 -36.56 -12.73
C ILE A 133 11.60 -35.54 -12.32
N TRP A 134 12.85 -35.73 -12.76
CA TRP A 134 13.94 -34.82 -12.43
C TRP A 134 13.82 -33.46 -13.11
N GLY A 135 13.29 -33.42 -14.33
CA GLY A 135 13.05 -32.19 -15.08
C GLY A 135 11.98 -31.31 -14.42
N ILE A 136 10.86 -31.91 -14.00
CA ILE A 136 9.79 -31.18 -13.28
C ILE A 136 10.30 -30.73 -11.91
N LEU A 137 10.92 -31.62 -11.14
CA LEU A 137 11.40 -31.29 -9.80
C LEU A 137 12.47 -30.18 -9.84
N GLY A 138 13.47 -30.33 -10.71
CA GLY A 138 14.50 -29.32 -10.92
C GLY A 138 13.93 -28.00 -11.47
N GLY A 139 12.95 -28.09 -12.37
CA GLY A 139 12.22 -26.95 -12.90
C GLY A 139 11.49 -26.15 -11.82
N ILE A 140 10.69 -26.82 -11.00
CA ILE A 140 9.95 -26.19 -9.89
C ILE A 140 10.93 -25.53 -8.92
N VAL A 141 11.96 -26.25 -8.48
CA VAL A 141 12.97 -25.71 -7.56
C VAL A 141 13.66 -24.49 -8.17
N GLY A 142 14.06 -24.58 -9.44
CA GLY A 142 14.69 -23.48 -10.17
C GLY A 142 13.80 -22.25 -10.29
N VAL A 143 12.55 -22.42 -10.72
CA VAL A 143 11.57 -21.33 -10.86
C VAL A 143 11.30 -20.66 -9.52
N VAL A 144 10.99 -21.44 -8.49
CA VAL A 144 10.66 -20.93 -7.15
C VAL A 144 11.84 -20.20 -6.53
N THR A 145 13.04 -20.75 -6.63
CA THR A 145 14.26 -20.12 -6.09
C THR A 145 14.54 -18.79 -6.78
N ASN A 146 14.49 -18.74 -8.11
CA ASN A 146 14.71 -17.50 -8.86
C ASN A 146 13.65 -16.44 -8.55
N LEU A 147 12.37 -16.85 -8.44
CA LEU A 147 11.29 -15.93 -8.09
C LEU A 147 11.42 -15.42 -6.66
N ALA A 148 11.79 -16.29 -5.71
CA ALA A 148 12.02 -15.91 -4.32
C ALA A 148 13.15 -14.87 -4.20
N ILE A 149 14.26 -15.04 -4.94
CA ILE A 149 15.34 -14.05 -5.00
C ILE A 149 14.82 -12.72 -5.58
N ALA A 150 14.09 -12.78 -6.69
CA ALA A 150 13.57 -11.58 -7.34
C ALA A 150 12.63 -10.77 -6.43
N GLU A 151 11.67 -11.44 -5.78
CA GLU A 151 10.73 -10.80 -4.86
C GLU A 151 11.41 -10.36 -3.56
N GLY A 152 12.37 -11.14 -3.03
CA GLY A 152 13.16 -10.76 -1.87
C GLY A 152 13.90 -9.43 -2.06
N ILE A 153 14.50 -9.22 -3.24
CA ILE A 153 15.16 -7.95 -3.58
C ILE A 153 14.16 -6.79 -3.59
N LYS A 154 12.96 -6.98 -4.17
CA LYS A 154 11.93 -5.92 -4.21
C LYS A 154 11.46 -5.53 -2.82
N VAL A 155 11.22 -6.52 -1.96
CA VAL A 155 10.83 -6.28 -0.56
C VAL A 155 11.91 -5.48 0.16
N PHE A 156 13.18 -5.84 -0.02
CA PHE A 156 14.29 -5.10 0.59
C PHE A 156 14.34 -3.63 0.14
N LEU A 157 14.18 -3.38 -1.17
CA LEU A 157 14.12 -2.03 -1.73
C LEU A 157 12.94 -1.23 -1.16
N ALA A 158 11.76 -1.85 -1.04
CA ALA A 158 10.58 -1.22 -0.47
C ALA A 158 10.76 -0.84 1.02
N ILE A 159 11.45 -1.67 1.80
CA ILE A 159 11.78 -1.38 3.20
C ILE A 159 12.75 -0.20 3.30
N GLU A 160 13.79 -0.15 2.46
CA GLU A 160 14.73 0.98 2.43
C GLU A 160 14.02 2.29 2.10
N GLU A 161 13.17 2.28 1.07
CA GLU A 161 12.42 3.45 0.63
C GLU A 161 11.50 3.96 1.75
N ASN A 162 10.73 3.07 2.38
CA ASN A 162 9.86 3.44 3.50
C ASN A 162 10.64 3.98 4.70
N THR A 163 11.78 3.38 5.03
CA THR A 163 12.63 3.82 6.15
C THR A 163 13.22 5.20 5.87
N ARG A 164 13.67 5.45 4.63
CA ARG A 164 14.21 6.74 4.19
C ARG A 164 13.13 7.83 4.19
N ASN A 165 11.94 7.54 3.67
CA ASN A 165 10.85 8.50 3.66
C ASN A 165 10.41 8.85 5.09
N THR A 166 10.44 7.87 6.00
CA THR A 166 10.15 8.09 7.42
C THR A 166 11.21 9.00 8.06
N SER A 167 12.51 8.74 7.85
CA SER A 167 13.57 9.58 8.43
C SER A 167 13.55 11.01 7.90
N LEU A 168 13.27 11.20 6.60
CA LEU A 168 13.08 12.52 6.01
C LEU A 168 11.87 13.25 6.60
N SER A 169 10.75 12.55 6.82
CA SER A 169 9.57 13.16 7.44
C SER A 169 9.85 13.62 8.88
N ILE A 170 10.60 12.83 9.66
CA ILE A 170 11.00 13.17 11.03
C ILE A 170 11.97 14.36 11.05
N SER A 171 12.95 14.42 10.14
CA SER A 171 13.89 15.54 10.09
C SER A 171 13.21 16.84 9.69
N HIS A 172 12.26 16.80 8.75
CA HIS A 172 11.44 17.96 8.40
C HIS A 172 10.55 18.43 9.56
N GLN A 173 10.02 17.51 10.36
CA GLN A 173 9.23 17.85 11.54
C GLN A 173 10.12 18.48 12.62
N ASN A 174 11.26 17.86 12.94
CA ASN A 174 12.22 18.39 13.92
C ASN A 174 12.78 19.77 13.52
N ASN A 175 12.97 20.03 12.22
CA ASN A 175 13.42 21.36 11.77
C ASN A 175 12.31 22.43 11.83
N ARG A 176 11.03 22.03 11.87
CA ARG A 176 9.90 22.95 12.09
C ARG A 176 9.65 23.26 13.56
N ASP A 177 10.02 22.35 14.46
CA ASP A 177 9.79 22.47 15.91
C ASP A 177 10.94 23.18 16.65
N ARG A 178 11.94 23.70 15.93
CA ARG A 178 13.01 24.54 16.52
C ARG A 178 12.52 25.98 16.68
N PRO A 179 12.65 26.58 17.89
CA PRO A 179 12.20 27.95 18.18
C PRO A 179 13.02 29.02 17.47
#